data_AF-A0A2M7VGE1-F1
#
_entry.id   AF-A0A2M7VGE1-F1
#
_cell.length_a   1.000
_cell.length_b   1.000
_cell.length_c   1.000
_cell.angle_alpha   90.00
_cell.angle_beta   90.00
_cell.angle_gamma   90.00
#
_symmetry.space_group_name_H-M   'P 1'
#
loop_
_entity.id
_entity.type
_entity.pdbx_description
1 polymer ?
#
loop_
_entity_poly.entity_id
_entity_poly.type
_entity_poly.pdbx_seq_one_letter_code
_entity_poly.pdbx_strand_id
1 'polypeptide(L)'
;MPSLSQLPGEIKRNKLTKALVRLGFNIDKKGGNGSHYKATWPSNQKSVTLPSYINKNTLYYLLREIENISQLSWTDIKEKL
;
A
#
# COMPACT_ATOMS: atom_id res chain seq x y z
N MET A 1 -5.22 -3.97 -12.11
CA MET A 1 -5.02 -2.50 -11.97
C MET A 1 -6.22 -1.63 -12.38
N PRO A 2 -6.64 -0.66 -11.54
CA PRO A 2 -7.67 0.35 -11.85
C PRO A 2 -7.13 1.50 -12.71
N SER A 3 -8.02 2.24 -13.38
CA SER A 3 -7.65 3.50 -14.04
C SER A 3 -7.42 4.63 -13.01
N LEU A 4 -6.63 5.64 -13.37
CA LEU A 4 -6.40 6.81 -12.50
C LEU A 4 -7.71 7.55 -12.14
N SER A 5 -8.72 7.53 -13.02
CA SER A 5 -10.02 8.15 -12.74
C SER A 5 -10.81 7.42 -11.65
N GLN A 6 -10.61 6.11 -11.50
CA GLN A 6 -11.27 5.27 -10.48
C GLN A 6 -10.57 5.32 -9.11
N LEU A 7 -9.36 5.87 -9.03
CA LEU A 7 -8.64 6.02 -7.79
C LEU A 7 -9.11 7.26 -7.02
N PRO A 8 -9.17 7.18 -5.68
CA PRO A 8 -9.40 8.36 -4.84
C PRO A 8 -8.26 9.38 -5.02
N GLY A 9 -8.57 10.65 -4.74
CA GLY A 9 -7.59 11.74 -4.86
C GLY A 9 -6.42 11.61 -3.89
N GLU A 10 -6.73 11.38 -2.61
CA GLU A 10 -5.75 11.16 -1.55
C GLU A 10 -6.22 10.04 -0.63
N ILE A 11 -5.29 9.19 -0.18
CA ILE A 11 -5.55 8.21 0.87
C ILE A 11 -4.60 8.48 2.04
N LYS A 12 -5.15 8.58 3.25
CA LYS A 12 -4.33 8.61 4.47
C LYS A 12 -3.50 7.33 4.57
N ARG A 13 -2.18 7.43 4.70
CA ARG A 13 -1.25 6.28 4.89
C ARG A 13 -1.73 5.30 5.97
N ASN A 14 -2.27 5.81 7.08
CA ASN A 14 -2.81 4.98 8.16
C ASN A 14 -4.02 4.13 7.73
N LYS A 15 -4.82 4.59 6.76
CA LYS A 15 -5.94 3.83 6.21
C LYS A 15 -5.43 2.69 5.33
N LEU A 16 -4.53 3.01 4.39
CA LEU A 16 -3.91 2.01 3.52
C LEU A 16 -3.16 0.93 4.31
N THR A 17 -2.36 1.33 5.30
CA THR A 17 -1.59 0.38 6.12
C THR A 17 -2.48 -0.56 6.93
N LYS A 18 -3.60 -0.08 7.50
CA LYS A 18 -4.59 -0.95 8.15
C LYS A 18 -5.18 -1.97 7.18
N ALA A 19 -5.50 -1.56 5.96
CA ALA A 19 -5.98 -2.47 4.92
C ALA A 19 -4.93 -3.53 4.58
N LEU A 20 -3.68 -3.13 4.37
CA LEU A 20 -2.57 -4.05 4.07
C LEU A 20 -2.31 -5.05 5.20
N VAL A 21 -2.37 -4.62 6.48
CA VAL A 21 -2.28 -5.53 7.63
C VAL A 21 -3.39 -6.58 7.61
N ARG A 22 -4.63 -6.16 7.33
CA ARG A 22 -5.78 -7.09 7.21
C ARG A 22 -5.63 -8.09 6.07
N LEU A 23 -4.81 -7.77 5.07
CA LEU A 23 -4.51 -8.62 3.92
C LEU A 23 -3.24 -9.47 4.13
N GLY A 24 -2.56 -9.36 5.27
CA GLY A 24 -1.41 -10.18 5.62
C GLY A 24 -0.04 -9.54 5.40
N PHE A 25 0.03 -8.24 5.10
CA PHE A 25 1.31 -7.53 5.09
C PHE A 25 1.82 -7.25 6.51
N ASN A 26 3.14 -7.38 6.67
CA ASN A 26 3.84 -6.90 7.85
C ASN A 26 4.25 -5.44 7.65
N ILE A 27 3.75 -4.54 8.50
CA ILE A 27 4.09 -3.11 8.44
C ILE A 27 5.17 -2.81 9.47
N ASP A 28 6.35 -2.44 8.99
CA ASP A 28 7.40 -1.84 9.79
C ASP A 28 7.34 -0.32 9.69
N LYS A 29 7.37 0.34 10.84
CA LYS A 29 7.34 1.79 10.98
C LYS A 29 8.70 2.36 11.42
N LYS A 30 9.70 1.50 11.66
CA LYS A 30 11.03 1.89 12.13
C LYS A 30 11.84 2.47 10.97
N GLY A 31 12.16 3.76 11.06
CA GLY A 31 12.92 4.50 10.04
C GLY A 31 12.99 5.99 10.34
N GLY A 32 13.97 6.69 9.76
CA GLY A 32 14.26 8.11 10.01
C GLY A 32 13.05 9.04 9.90
N ASN A 33 12.78 9.79 10.98
CA ASN A 33 11.71 10.77 11.16
C ASN A 33 10.26 10.27 10.94
N GLY A 34 10.01 8.96 10.83
CA GLY A 34 8.65 8.42 10.62
C GLY A 34 8.02 8.78 9.25
N SER A 35 8.87 9.26 8.33
CA SER A 35 8.47 9.75 7.01
C SER A 35 7.97 8.64 6.09
N HIS A 36 8.44 7.40 6.28
CA HIS A 36 8.10 6.25 5.45
C HIS A 36 7.80 5.03 6.32
N TYR A 37 6.85 4.21 5.89
CA TYR A 37 6.64 2.87 6.43
C TYR A 37 7.04 1.83 5.39
N LYS A 38 7.44 0.64 5.83
CA LYS A 38 7.76 -0.47 4.95
C LYS A 38 6.67 -1.53 5.10
N ALA A 39 6.02 -1.91 4.02
CA ALA A 39 5.08 -3.02 3.98
C ALA A 39 5.75 -4.22 3.32
N THR A 40 5.89 -5.33 4.05
CA THR A 40 6.58 -6.53 3.60
C THR A 40 5.58 -7.67 3.42
N TRP A 41 5.66 -8.36 2.29
CA TRP A 41 4.87 -9.56 2.04
C TRP A 41 5.62 -10.78 2.59
N PRO A 42 5.05 -11.51 3.55
CA PRO A 42 5.79 -12.55 4.27
C PRO A 42 6.20 -13.74 3.39
N SER A 43 5.41 -14.05 2.35
CA SER A 43 5.65 -15.22 1.49
C SER A 43 6.96 -15.14 0.70
N ASN A 44 7.34 -13.95 0.23
CA ASN A 44 8.51 -13.77 -0.63
C ASN A 44 9.49 -12.71 -0.11
N GLN A 45 9.24 -12.14 1.07
CA GLN A 45 10.05 -11.10 1.73
C GLN A 45 10.24 -9.82 0.90
N LYS A 46 9.51 -9.65 -0.20
CA LYS A 46 9.52 -8.41 -0.97
C LYS A 46 8.74 -7.35 -0.22
N SER A 47 9.13 -6.09 -0.39
CA SER A 47 8.54 -4.98 0.33
C SER A 47 8.29 -3.78 -0.56
N VAL A 48 7.29 -2.99 -0.17
CA VAL A 48 6.96 -1.69 -0.75
C VAL A 48 7.13 -0.60 0.32
N THR A 49 7.66 0.55 -0.08
CA THR A 49 7.84 1.71 0.80
C THR A 49 6.63 2.63 0.67
N LEU A 50 5.95 2.89 1.78
CA LEU A 50 4.77 3.74 1.88
C LEU A 50 5.16 5.14 2.37
N PRO A 51 5.16 6.16 1.50
CA PRO A 51 5.45 7.55 1.90
C PRO A 51 4.34 8.11 2.80
N SER A 52 4.68 9.14 3.59
CA SER A 52 3.73 9.83 4.48
C SER A 52 2.52 10.40 3.75
N TYR A 53 2.73 10.89 2.52
CA TYR A 53 1.70 11.46 1.65
C TYR A 53 1.48 10.57 0.43
N ILE A 54 0.22 10.18 0.20
CA ILE A 54 -0.18 9.27 -0.87
C ILE A 54 -1.27 9.96 -1.70
N ASN A 55 -0.81 10.70 -2.72
CA ASN A 55 -1.69 11.22 -3.76
C ASN A 55 -2.09 10.11 -4.74
N LYS A 56 -3.03 10.42 -5.63
CA LYS A 56 -3.52 9.52 -6.67
C LYS A 56 -2.43 8.82 -7.51
N ASN A 57 -1.40 9.55 -7.92
CA ASN A 57 -0.31 8.99 -8.74
C ASN A 57 0.57 8.04 -7.92
N THR A 58 0.95 8.46 -6.72
CA THR A 58 1.70 7.63 -5.77
C THR A 58 0.91 6.36 -5.45
N LEU A 59 -0.40 6.49 -5.18
CA LEU A 59 -1.29 5.35 -4.93
C LEU A 59 -1.28 4.38 -6.11
N TYR A 60 -1.39 4.86 -7.34
CA TYR A 60 -1.35 4.01 -8.53
C TYR A 60 -0.08 3.15 -8.60
N TYR A 61 1.09 3.77 -8.39
CA TYR A 61 2.37 3.03 -8.38
C TYR A 61 2.47 2.04 -7.22
N LEU A 62 2.03 2.43 -6.02
CA LEU A 62 2.00 1.55 -4.86
C LEU A 62 1.12 0.32 -5.11
N LEU A 63 -0.07 0.53 -5.67
CA LEU A 63 -0.99 -0.57 -5.97
C LEU A 63 -0.41 -1.53 -6.99
N ARG A 64 0.28 -1.02 -8.03
CA ARG A 64 0.98 -1.85 -9.00
C ARG A 64 2.07 -2.70 -8.35
N GLU A 65 2.89 -2.12 -7.47
CA GLU A 65 3.92 -2.86 -6.75
C GLU A 65 3.34 -3.90 -5.79
N ILE A 66 2.28 -3.55 -5.07
CA ILE A 66 1.57 -4.46 -4.17
C ILE A 66 0.98 -5.64 -4.94
N GLU A 67 0.30 -5.38 -6.08
CA GLU A 67 -0.26 -6.42 -6.96
C GLU A 67 0.85 -7.34 -7.47
N ASN A 68 1.99 -6.80 -7.91
CA ASN A 68 3.12 -7.61 -8.36
C ASN A 68 3.74 -8.49 -7.25
N ILE A 69 3.79 -7.99 -6.01
CA ILE A 69 4.44 -8.68 -4.89
C ILE A 69 3.52 -9.72 -4.25
N SER A 70 2.23 -9.42 -4.12
CA SER A 70 1.28 -10.19 -3.32
C SER A 70 0.19 -10.88 -4.14
N GLN A 71 0.06 -10.56 -5.44
CA GLN A 71 -1.07 -10.97 -6.30
C GLN A 71 -2.44 -10.47 -5.80
N LEU A 72 -2.46 -9.52 -4.86
CA LEU A 72 -3.68 -8.88 -4.39
C LEU A 72 -4.07 -7.73 -5.32
N SER A 73 -5.31 -7.77 -5.79
CA SER A 73 -5.87 -6.78 -6.68
C SER A 73 -6.30 -5.52 -5.92
N TRP A 74 -6.51 -4.42 -6.65
CA TRP A 74 -7.10 -3.21 -6.07
C TRP A 74 -8.47 -3.47 -5.43
N THR A 75 -9.27 -4.38 -5.97
CA THR A 75 -10.57 -4.76 -5.40
C THR A 75 -10.42 -5.34 -4.00
N ASP A 76 -9.45 -6.25 -3.79
CA ASP A 76 -9.16 -6.83 -2.47
C ASP A 76 -8.74 -5.76 -1.46
N ILE A 77 -7.91 -4.82 -1.90
CA ILE A 77 -7.45 -3.69 -1.08
C ILE A 77 -8.61 -2.75 -0.75
N LYS A 78 -9.47 -2.46 -1.72
CA LYS A 78 -10.63 -1.57 -1.57
C LYS A 78 -11.64 -2.10 -0.57
N GLU A 79 -11.85 -3.42 -0.51
CA GLU A 79 -12.75 -4.04 0.47
C GLU A 79 -12.24 -3.88 1.92
N LYS A 80 -10.92 -3.76 2.11
CA LYS A 80 -10.31 -3.64 3.45
C LYS A 80 -9.97 -2.20 3.85
N LEU A 81 -10.19 -1.22 2.96
CA LEU A 81 -9.85 0.20 3.12
C LEU A 81 -10.74 0.94 4.12
#